data_AF-A0A7S4MH70-F1
#
_entry.id   AF-A0A7S4MH70-F1
#
_cell.length_a   1.000
_cell.length_b   1.000
_cell.length_c   1.000
_cell.angle_alpha   90.00
_cell.angle_beta   90.00
_cell.angle_gamma   90.00
#
_symmetry.space_group_name_H-M   'P 1'
#
loop_
_entity.id
_entity.type
_entity.pdbx_description
1 polymer ?
#
loop_
_entity_poly.entity_id
_entity_poly.type
_entity_poly.pdbx_seq_one_letter_code
_entity_poly.pdbx_strand_id
1 'polypeptide(L)'
;MEVQMQMRRNVEQMHATADDLADFAKEISKRDRSLRGLTNESIAAKEADDGTDEEEEAREIEEAKEELRRLAAEQVAEAESGGNAGANGGSDGGEKAAKKSKGPLTHAQKYNQWEKYDVEGVVEKMEEREKNEERLRKEVLRLENKRSQAQARKAQLLAESAAEALRQQGNSAFNSARYSDAVELYTQA
;
A
#
# COMPACT_ATOMS: atom_id res chain seq x y z
N MET A 1 -1.23 -8.05 51.24
CA MET A 1 -0.30 -7.52 50.22
C MET A 1 -0.93 -7.45 48.83
N GLU A 2 -1.85 -8.34 48.48
CA GLU A 2 -2.45 -8.43 47.13
C GLU A 2 -3.23 -7.18 46.69
N VAL A 3 -4.03 -6.59 47.59
CA VAL A 3 -4.78 -5.34 47.33
C VAL A 3 -3.88 -4.16 46.99
N GLN A 4 -2.69 -4.05 47.63
CA GLN A 4 -1.74 -2.99 47.33
C GLN A 4 -1.06 -3.16 45.97
N MET A 5 -0.79 -4.41 45.55
CA MET A 5 -0.28 -4.68 44.20
C MET A 5 -1.35 -4.41 43.12
N GLN A 6 -2.61 -4.73 43.39
CA GLN A 6 -3.70 -4.43 42.46
C GLN A 6 -3.93 -2.92 42.29
N MET A 7 -3.82 -2.14 43.37
CA MET A 7 -3.89 -0.67 43.30
C MET A 7 -2.73 -0.08 42.49
N ARG A 8 -1.50 -0.59 42.66
CA ARG A 8 -0.35 -0.15 41.85
C ARG A 8 -0.55 -0.43 40.37
N ARG A 9 -1.00 -1.64 40.01
CA ARG A 9 -1.30 -1.99 38.61
C ARG A 9 -2.40 -1.11 38.00
N ASN A 10 -3.45 -0.80 38.76
CA ASN A 10 -4.50 0.11 38.28
C ASN A 10 -3.95 1.52 38.01
N VAL A 11 -3.10 2.03 38.90
CA VAL A 11 -2.46 3.34 38.72
C VAL A 11 -1.52 3.34 37.51
N GLU A 12 -0.72 2.30 37.33
CA GLU A 12 0.14 2.14 36.14
C GLU A 12 -0.68 2.07 34.85
N GLN A 13 -1.80 1.34 34.85
CA GLN A 13 -2.72 1.29 33.71
C GLN A 13 -3.36 2.65 33.43
N MET A 14 -3.79 3.38 34.46
CA MET A 14 -4.32 4.73 34.29
C MET A 14 -3.28 5.69 33.70
N HIS A 15 -2.02 5.61 34.14
CA HIS A 15 -0.94 6.42 33.57
C HIS A 15 -0.68 6.07 32.10
N ALA A 16 -0.61 4.79 31.75
CA ALA A 16 -0.46 4.36 30.35
C ALA A 16 -1.59 4.91 29.47
N THR A 17 -2.85 4.81 29.93
CA THR A 17 -3.98 5.37 29.16
C THR A 17 -3.94 6.89 29.04
N ALA A 18 -3.39 7.60 30.02
CA ALA A 18 -3.26 9.04 29.97
C ALA A 18 -2.20 9.48 28.93
N ASP A 19 -1.10 8.71 28.83
CA ASP A 19 -0.06 8.94 27.82
C ASP A 19 -0.58 8.65 26.41
N ASP A 20 -1.33 7.55 26.23
CA ASP A 20 -1.97 7.19 24.94
C ASP A 20 -2.93 8.30 24.47
N LEU A 21 -3.72 8.86 25.39
CA LEU A 21 -4.63 9.97 25.10
C LEU A 21 -3.87 11.26 24.74
N ALA A 22 -2.74 11.52 25.40
CA ALA A 22 -1.91 12.68 25.10
C ALA A 22 -1.28 12.59 23.71
N ASP A 23 -0.85 11.40 23.30
CA ASP A 23 -0.29 11.16 21.98
C ASP A 23 -1.36 11.22 20.88
N PHE A 24 -2.55 10.68 21.13
CA PHE A 24 -3.69 10.84 20.24
C PHE A 24 -4.07 12.32 20.04
N ALA A 25 -4.09 13.12 21.12
CA ALA A 25 -4.36 14.56 21.03
C ALA A 25 -3.29 15.32 20.23
N LYS A 26 -2.02 14.96 20.36
CA LYS A 26 -0.93 15.51 19.52
C LYS A 26 -1.14 15.15 18.05
N GLU A 27 -1.53 13.92 17.75
CA GLU A 27 -1.78 13.46 16.38
C GLU A 27 -2.95 14.20 15.73
N ILE A 28 -4.06 14.38 16.45
CA ILE A 28 -5.18 15.22 16.01
C ILE A 28 -4.70 16.64 15.74
N SER A 29 -3.92 17.23 16.65
CA SER A 29 -3.44 18.61 16.51
C SER A 29 -2.51 18.77 15.31
N LYS A 30 -1.66 17.77 15.02
CA LYS A 30 -0.81 17.73 13.83
C LYS A 30 -1.65 17.63 12.55
N ARG A 31 -2.69 16.80 12.56
CA ARG A 31 -3.62 16.62 11.44
C ARG A 31 -4.44 17.88 11.18
N ASP A 32 -4.98 18.51 12.23
CA ASP A 32 -5.73 19.77 12.14
C ASP A 32 -4.84 20.91 11.62
N ARG A 33 -3.58 21.00 12.09
CA ARG A 33 -2.62 21.96 11.54
C ARG A 33 -2.30 21.69 10.07
N SER A 34 -2.17 20.43 9.67
CA SER A 34 -1.97 20.06 8.26
C SER A 34 -3.17 20.47 7.40
N LEU A 35 -4.40 20.29 7.91
CA LEU A 35 -5.63 20.63 7.19
C LEU A 35 -5.83 22.15 7.10
N ARG A 36 -5.46 22.91 8.15
CA ARG A 36 -5.56 24.38 8.16
C ARG A 36 -4.43 25.08 7.41
N GLY A 37 -3.26 24.44 7.28
CA GLY A 37 -2.12 24.96 6.52
C GLY A 37 -2.24 24.79 5.00
N LEU A 38 -3.21 24.02 4.52
CA LEU A 38 -3.64 23.97 3.13
C LEU A 38 -4.60 25.13 2.84
N THR A 39 -4.10 26.36 2.86
CA THR A 39 -4.83 27.48 2.26
C THR A 39 -4.72 27.40 0.73
N ASN A 40 -5.76 27.84 0.03
CA ASN A 40 -5.94 27.73 -1.43
C ASN A 40 -4.74 28.19 -2.28
N GLU A 41 -3.85 29.05 -1.76
CA GLU A 41 -2.64 29.50 -2.46
C GLU A 41 -1.52 28.45 -2.53
N SER A 42 -1.45 27.52 -1.57
CA SER A 42 -0.44 26.44 -1.57
C SER A 42 -0.77 25.29 -2.53
N ILE A 43 -2.04 25.22 -2.97
CA ILE A 43 -2.53 24.23 -3.92
C ILE A 43 -2.16 24.67 -5.34
N ALA A 44 -2.39 25.94 -5.68
CA ALA A 44 -2.07 26.50 -7.00
C ALA A 44 -0.56 26.48 -7.35
N ALA A 45 0.33 26.60 -6.37
CA ALA A 45 1.78 26.56 -6.60
C ALA A 45 2.34 25.15 -6.88
N LYS A 46 1.57 24.10 -6.58
CA LYS A 46 1.96 22.69 -6.81
C LYS A 46 1.35 22.10 -8.09
N GLU A 47 0.45 22.83 -8.74
CA GLU A 47 -0.34 22.39 -9.91
C GLU A 47 0.38 22.54 -11.26
N ALA A 48 1.56 23.19 -11.32
CA ALA A 48 2.29 23.35 -12.58
C ALA A 48 3.18 22.15 -12.97
N ASP A 49 3.27 21.11 -12.14
CA ASP A 49 4.20 19.96 -12.29
C ASP A 49 3.48 18.59 -12.41
N ASP A 50 2.14 18.56 -12.42
CA ASP A 50 1.32 17.35 -12.16
C ASP A 50 0.93 16.54 -13.44
N GLY A 51 1.31 17.01 -14.63
CA GLY A 51 0.98 16.33 -15.89
C GLY A 51 1.83 15.08 -16.16
N THR A 52 3.04 15.03 -15.60
CA THR A 52 4.00 13.93 -15.75
C THR A 52 3.90 12.89 -14.63
N ASP A 53 3.38 13.27 -13.45
CA ASP A 53 3.25 12.38 -12.29
C ASP A 53 2.13 11.34 -12.48
N GLU A 54 1.01 11.65 -13.15
CA GLU A 54 -0.10 10.69 -13.32
C GLU A 54 0.27 9.44 -14.13
N GLU A 55 1.13 9.59 -15.13
CA GLU A 55 1.57 8.50 -16.01
C GLU A 55 2.73 7.70 -15.40
N GLU A 56 3.54 8.32 -14.54
CA GLU A 56 4.58 7.65 -13.75
C GLU A 56 3.98 6.87 -12.57
N GLU A 57 3.02 7.47 -11.84
CA GLU A 57 2.27 6.77 -10.78
C GLU A 57 1.48 5.57 -11.33
N ALA A 58 0.93 5.69 -12.54
CA ALA A 58 0.25 4.57 -13.20
C ALA A 58 1.21 3.42 -13.51
N ARG A 59 2.43 3.73 -13.96
CA ARG A 59 3.49 2.75 -14.21
C ARG A 59 3.97 2.09 -12.91
N GLU A 60 4.13 2.86 -11.83
CA GLU A 60 4.53 2.34 -10.51
C GLU A 60 3.48 1.37 -9.94
N ILE A 61 2.18 1.69 -10.10
CA ILE A 61 1.08 0.79 -9.70
C ILE A 61 1.07 -0.49 -10.55
N GLU A 62 1.31 -0.38 -11.85
CA GLU A 62 1.34 -1.53 -12.76
C GLU A 62 2.52 -2.45 -12.45
N GLU A 63 3.72 -1.88 -12.24
CA GLU A 63 4.92 -2.62 -11.86
C GLU A 63 4.74 -3.34 -10.52
N ALA A 64 4.19 -2.67 -9.50
CA ALA A 64 3.92 -3.30 -8.20
C ALA A 64 2.88 -4.43 -8.30
N LYS A 65 1.90 -4.31 -9.20
CA LYS A 65 0.91 -5.37 -9.48
C LYS A 65 1.51 -6.53 -10.26
N GLU A 66 2.41 -6.26 -11.20
CA GLU A 66 3.16 -7.27 -11.93
C GLU A 66 4.11 -8.04 -11.01
N GLU A 67 4.76 -7.36 -10.06
CA GLU A 67 5.60 -8.00 -9.06
C GLU A 67 4.79 -8.90 -8.13
N LEU A 68 3.60 -8.48 -7.68
CA LEU A 68 2.66 -9.34 -6.95
C LEU A 68 2.20 -10.55 -7.78
N ARG A 69 1.95 -10.37 -9.07
CA ARG A 69 1.56 -11.47 -9.97
C ARG A 69 2.73 -12.44 -10.19
N ARG A 70 3.96 -11.93 -10.28
CA ARG A 70 5.18 -12.73 -10.39
C ARG A 70 5.42 -13.55 -9.13
N LEU A 71 5.32 -12.93 -7.95
CA LEU A 71 5.45 -13.63 -6.66
C LEU A 71 4.37 -14.70 -6.50
N ALA A 72 3.12 -14.41 -6.88
CA ALA A 72 2.05 -15.40 -6.87
C ALA A 72 2.31 -16.57 -7.86
N ALA A 73 2.83 -16.29 -9.05
CA ALA A 73 3.20 -17.33 -10.02
C ALA A 73 4.41 -18.16 -9.54
N GLU A 74 5.37 -17.54 -8.86
CA GLU A 74 6.50 -18.22 -8.23
C GLU A 74 6.06 -19.13 -7.08
N GLN A 75 5.07 -18.72 -6.28
CA GLN A 75 4.46 -19.59 -5.27
C GLN A 75 3.74 -20.79 -5.88
N VAL A 76 3.01 -20.60 -6.99
CA VAL A 76 2.36 -21.70 -7.69
C VAL A 76 3.40 -22.66 -8.27
N ALA A 77 4.46 -22.15 -8.90
CA ALA A 77 5.55 -22.95 -9.43
C ALA A 77 6.36 -23.67 -8.33
N GLU A 78 6.56 -23.03 -7.17
CA GLU A 78 7.26 -23.63 -6.03
C GLU A 78 6.40 -24.68 -5.32
N ALA A 79 5.07 -24.48 -5.25
CA ALA A 79 4.12 -25.50 -4.78
C ALA A 79 4.03 -26.69 -5.75
N GLU A 80 4.08 -26.46 -7.06
CA GLU A 80 4.11 -27.51 -8.08
C GLU A 80 5.46 -28.25 -8.12
N SER A 81 6.59 -27.57 -7.89
CA SER A 81 7.91 -28.21 -7.79
C SER A 81 8.17 -28.87 -6.43
N GLY A 82 7.55 -28.36 -5.36
CA GLY A 82 7.58 -28.88 -3.99
C GLY A 82 6.84 -30.22 -3.83
N GLY A 83 5.98 -30.58 -4.79
CA GLY A 83 5.48 -31.95 -4.95
C GLY A 83 6.55 -32.99 -5.28
N ASN A 84 7.79 -32.56 -5.55
CA ASN A 84 8.95 -33.40 -5.79
C ASN A 84 10.22 -32.90 -5.06
N ALA A 85 10.08 -32.45 -3.81
CA ALA A 85 11.21 -32.16 -2.91
C ALA A 85 11.91 -33.46 -2.45
N GLY A 86 12.57 -34.13 -3.38
CA GLY A 86 13.45 -35.30 -3.15
C GLY A 86 14.64 -35.33 -4.11
N ALA A 87 14.97 -34.22 -4.77
CA ALA A 87 16.02 -34.17 -5.78
C ALA A 87 16.89 -32.91 -5.67
N ASN A 88 17.90 -33.01 -4.81
CA ASN A 88 19.30 -32.82 -5.18
C ASN A 88 19.71 -31.44 -5.76
N GLY A 89 20.17 -30.55 -4.89
CA GLY A 89 21.02 -29.41 -5.25
C GLY A 89 22.26 -29.39 -4.36
N GLY A 90 23.36 -29.99 -4.84
CA GLY A 90 24.67 -29.93 -4.22
C GLY A 90 25.58 -28.93 -4.94
N SER A 91 26.55 -28.39 -4.21
CA SER A 91 27.79 -27.85 -4.75
C SER A 91 28.88 -27.97 -3.69
N ASP A 92 29.69 -29.03 -3.75
CA ASP A 92 31.16 -28.89 -3.82
C ASP A 92 31.83 -30.21 -4.24
N GLY A 93 32.79 -30.11 -5.17
CA GLY A 93 33.94 -31.02 -5.33
C GLY A 93 33.76 -32.46 -5.84
N GLY A 94 33.95 -32.67 -7.15
CA GLY A 94 34.86 -33.71 -7.66
C GLY A 94 34.35 -35.16 -7.90
N GLU A 95 34.63 -35.63 -9.12
CA GLU A 95 34.79 -37.03 -9.57
C GLU A 95 33.58 -37.88 -10.04
N LYS A 96 33.64 -38.14 -11.37
CA LYS A 96 33.34 -39.38 -12.11
C LYS A 96 31.95 -40.04 -11.96
N ALA A 97 31.17 -39.82 -13.03
CA ALA A 97 30.33 -40.77 -13.75
C ALA A 97 30.07 -42.15 -13.10
N ALA A 98 28.84 -42.35 -12.61
CA ALA A 98 28.16 -43.65 -12.67
C ALA A 98 26.63 -43.44 -12.64
N LYS A 99 25.96 -43.76 -13.75
CA LYS A 99 24.50 -43.92 -13.80
C LYS A 99 24.11 -45.10 -12.89
N LYS A 100 23.77 -44.83 -11.63
CA LYS A 100 23.08 -45.78 -10.75
C LYS A 100 21.58 -45.52 -10.84
N SER A 101 20.85 -46.48 -11.40
CA SER A 101 19.39 -46.57 -11.30
C SER A 101 18.99 -46.55 -9.82
N LYS A 102 18.37 -45.46 -9.36
CA LYS A 102 17.85 -45.34 -8.00
C LYS A 102 16.67 -46.30 -7.84
N GLY A 103 16.89 -47.43 -7.19
CA GLY A 103 15.80 -48.21 -6.62
C GLY A 103 15.04 -47.39 -5.55
N PRO A 104 13.87 -47.85 -5.10
CA PRO A 104 13.09 -47.16 -4.08
C PRO A 104 13.95 -46.95 -2.81
N LEU A 105 13.98 -45.70 -2.31
CA LEU A 105 14.75 -45.36 -1.11
C LEU A 105 14.30 -46.22 0.07
N THR A 106 15.26 -46.77 0.80
CA THR A 106 14.98 -47.55 2.01
C THR A 106 14.41 -46.64 3.09
N HIS A 107 13.61 -47.18 4.02
CA HIS A 107 13.01 -46.39 5.10
C HIS A 107 14.05 -45.59 5.91
N ALA A 108 15.21 -46.16 6.19
CA ALA A 108 16.30 -45.47 6.88
C ALA A 108 16.85 -44.26 6.09
N GLN A 109 16.95 -44.37 4.75
CA GLN A 109 17.36 -43.24 3.91
C GLN A 109 16.31 -42.13 3.88
N LYS A 110 15.02 -42.48 4.00
CA LYS A 110 13.95 -41.49 4.14
C LYS A 110 14.11 -40.73 5.45
N TYR A 111 14.26 -41.41 6.60
CA TYR A 111 14.41 -40.72 7.90
C TYR A 111 15.63 -39.81 7.98
N ASN A 112 16.78 -40.22 7.40
CA ASN A 112 17.97 -39.37 7.33
C ASN A 112 17.80 -38.11 6.48
N GLN A 113 16.74 -38.01 5.66
CA GLN A 113 16.40 -36.78 4.94
C GLN A 113 15.64 -35.79 5.83
N TRP A 114 14.87 -36.27 6.80
CA TRP A 114 14.16 -35.40 7.75
C TRP A 114 15.13 -34.69 8.70
N GLU A 115 16.20 -35.37 9.13
CA GLU A 115 17.25 -34.76 9.96
C GLU A 115 18.06 -33.68 9.22
N LYS A 116 18.07 -33.71 7.89
CA LYS A 116 18.78 -32.74 7.04
C LYS A 116 17.87 -31.64 6.51
N TYR A 117 16.57 -31.74 6.77
CA TYR A 117 15.60 -30.77 6.29
C TYR A 117 15.58 -29.58 7.25
N ASP A 118 16.04 -28.44 6.76
CA ASP A 118 16.05 -27.19 7.52
C ASP A 118 14.65 -26.58 7.56
N VAL A 119 13.83 -27.04 8.51
CA VAL A 119 12.47 -26.53 8.72
C VAL A 119 12.51 -25.06 9.10
N GLU A 120 13.46 -24.65 9.93
CA GLU A 120 13.57 -23.28 10.44
C GLU A 120 13.89 -22.31 9.30
N GLY A 121 14.86 -22.63 8.44
CA GLY A 121 15.18 -21.80 7.27
C GLY A 121 14.08 -21.76 6.21
N VAL A 122 13.25 -22.81 6.08
CA VAL A 122 12.08 -22.79 5.18
C VAL A 122 10.96 -21.91 5.75
N VAL A 123 10.72 -21.96 7.07
CA VAL A 123 9.74 -21.09 7.74
C VAL A 123 10.17 -19.63 7.66
N GLU A 124 11.44 -19.32 7.91
CA GLU A 124 11.99 -17.95 7.81
C GLU A 124 11.78 -17.37 6.40
N LYS A 125 12.07 -18.15 5.35
CA LYS A 125 11.82 -17.73 3.96
C LYS A 125 10.34 -17.49 3.64
N MET A 126 9.45 -18.32 4.18
CA MET A 126 8.01 -18.10 4.02
C MET A 126 7.57 -16.82 4.72
N GLU A 127 8.04 -16.57 5.95
CA GLU A 127 7.73 -15.33 6.68
C GLU A 127 8.27 -14.08 5.99
N GLU A 128 9.51 -14.12 5.47
CA GLU A 128 10.09 -13.01 4.71
C GLU A 128 9.29 -12.72 3.43
N ARG A 129 8.87 -13.78 2.73
CA ARG A 129 8.02 -13.65 1.55
C ARG A 129 6.66 -13.05 1.88
N GLU A 130 5.99 -13.52 2.93
CA GLU A 130 4.70 -12.98 3.38
C GLU A 130 4.83 -11.51 3.78
N LYS A 131 5.89 -11.13 4.49
CA LYS A 131 6.18 -9.73 4.83
C LYS A 131 6.36 -8.86 3.57
N ASN A 132 7.08 -9.36 2.56
CA ASN A 132 7.29 -8.63 1.31
C ASN A 132 5.99 -8.47 0.52
N GLU A 133 5.15 -9.52 0.45
CA GLU A 133 3.83 -9.43 -0.17
C GLU A 133 2.90 -8.47 0.55
N GLU A 134 2.88 -8.50 1.88
CA GLU A 134 2.06 -7.59 2.67
C GLU A 134 2.50 -6.13 2.48
N ARG A 135 3.81 -5.89 2.38
CA ARG A 135 4.37 -4.57 2.06
C ARG A 135 3.88 -4.08 0.69
N LEU A 136 4.02 -4.91 -0.35
CA LEU A 136 3.57 -4.58 -1.71
C LEU A 136 2.05 -4.35 -1.77
N ARG A 137 1.24 -5.15 -1.07
CA ARG A 137 -0.22 -4.94 -0.99
C ARG A 137 -0.57 -3.60 -0.36
N LYS A 138 0.10 -3.23 0.74
CA LYS A 138 -0.11 -1.92 1.41
C LYS A 138 0.31 -0.77 0.50
N GLU A 139 1.39 -0.93 -0.25
CA GLU A 139 1.90 0.06 -1.18
C GLU A 139 0.95 0.29 -2.37
N VAL A 140 0.45 -0.77 -3.00
CA VAL A 140 -0.57 -0.67 -4.06
C VAL A 140 -1.80 0.07 -3.55
N LEU A 141 -2.31 -0.29 -2.36
CA LEU A 141 -3.48 0.37 -1.78
C LEU A 141 -3.23 1.86 -1.49
N ARG A 142 -2.02 2.21 -1.02
CA ARG A 142 -1.62 3.60 -0.80
C ARG A 142 -1.61 4.39 -2.12
N LEU A 143 -1.00 3.83 -3.16
CA LEU A 143 -0.90 4.47 -4.48
C LEU A 143 -2.27 4.62 -5.14
N GLU A 144 -3.13 3.60 -5.09
CA GLU A 144 -4.50 3.68 -5.60
C GLU A 144 -5.34 4.74 -4.87
N ASN A 145 -5.22 4.83 -3.55
CA ASN A 145 -5.92 5.85 -2.78
C ASN A 145 -5.40 7.25 -3.13
N LYS A 146 -4.08 7.42 -3.26
CA LYS A 146 -3.46 8.69 -3.71
C LYS A 146 -4.00 9.11 -5.08
N ARG A 147 -4.00 8.20 -6.06
CA ARG A 147 -4.52 8.45 -7.41
C ARG A 147 -6.00 8.81 -7.39
N SER A 148 -6.82 8.10 -6.61
CA SER A 148 -8.24 8.42 -6.49
C SER A 148 -8.48 9.80 -5.89
N GLN A 149 -7.69 10.20 -4.89
CA GLN A 149 -7.78 11.55 -4.30
C GLN A 149 -7.35 12.63 -5.30
N ALA A 150 -6.27 12.40 -6.06
CA ALA A 150 -5.81 13.32 -7.10
C ALA A 150 -6.89 13.52 -8.17
N GLN A 151 -7.49 12.43 -8.66
CA GLN A 151 -8.60 12.49 -9.62
C GLN A 151 -9.82 13.23 -9.07
N ALA A 152 -10.18 13.00 -7.80
CA ALA A 152 -11.29 13.72 -7.16
C ALA A 152 -11.03 15.22 -7.07
N ARG A 153 -9.80 15.63 -6.71
CA ARG A 153 -9.40 17.05 -6.68
C ARG A 153 -9.45 17.67 -8.07
N LYS A 154 -8.91 16.99 -9.08
CA LYS A 154 -8.95 17.45 -10.47
C LYS A 154 -10.38 17.63 -10.97
N ALA A 155 -11.28 16.71 -10.64
CA ALA A 155 -12.69 16.82 -10.98
C ALA A 155 -13.37 18.01 -10.28
N GLN A 156 -13.03 18.27 -9.00
CA GLN A 156 -13.52 19.44 -8.27
C GLN A 156 -13.03 20.75 -8.90
N LEU A 157 -11.74 20.85 -9.22
CA LEU A 157 -11.17 22.03 -9.88
C LEU A 157 -11.81 22.28 -11.25
N LEU A 158 -12.04 21.23 -12.04
CA LEU A 158 -12.74 21.35 -13.32
C LEU A 158 -14.18 21.84 -13.12
N ALA A 159 -14.90 21.30 -12.14
CA ALA A 159 -16.25 21.76 -11.82
C ALA A 159 -16.26 23.23 -11.36
N GLU A 160 -15.33 23.64 -10.51
CA GLU A 160 -15.16 25.03 -10.08
C GLU A 160 -14.85 25.95 -11.26
N SER A 161 -13.92 25.58 -12.13
CA SER A 161 -13.57 26.37 -13.33
C SER A 161 -14.76 26.51 -14.30
N ALA A 162 -15.59 25.46 -14.42
CA ALA A 162 -16.79 25.49 -15.25
C ALA A 162 -17.86 26.41 -14.65
N ALA A 163 -18.07 26.35 -13.33
CA ALA A 163 -18.97 27.24 -12.61
C ALA A 163 -18.51 28.71 -12.73
N GLU A 164 -17.21 28.98 -12.60
CA GLU A 164 -16.65 30.32 -12.81
C GLU A 164 -16.85 30.82 -14.24
N ALA A 165 -16.68 29.95 -15.25
CA ALA A 165 -16.92 30.29 -16.64
C ALA A 165 -18.40 30.67 -16.88
N LEU A 166 -19.35 29.91 -16.32
CA LEU A 166 -20.78 30.24 -16.36
C LEU A 166 -21.07 31.56 -15.65
N ARG A 167 -20.44 31.82 -14.50
CA ARG A 167 -20.57 33.10 -13.79
C ARG A 167 -20.05 34.28 -14.63
N GLN A 168 -18.93 34.10 -15.34
CA GLN A 168 -18.40 35.13 -16.24
C GLN A 168 -19.31 35.37 -17.45
N GLN A 169 -19.89 34.31 -18.02
CA GLN A 169 -20.90 34.44 -19.08
C GLN A 169 -22.14 35.18 -18.58
N GLY A 170 -22.62 34.86 -17.38
CA GLY A 170 -23.72 35.56 -16.72
C GLY A 170 -23.42 37.05 -16.53
N ASN A 171 -22.22 37.38 -16.06
CA ASN A 171 -21.77 38.78 -15.94
C ASN A 171 -21.76 39.51 -17.30
N SER A 172 -21.32 38.84 -18.37
CA SER A 172 -21.32 39.41 -19.73
C SER A 172 -22.73 39.67 -20.25
N ALA A 173 -23.66 38.72 -20.03
CA ALA A 173 -25.07 38.87 -20.39
C ALA A 173 -25.74 40.01 -19.60
N PHE A 174 -25.45 40.11 -18.30
CA PHE A 174 -25.92 41.19 -17.44
C PHE A 174 -25.47 42.56 -17.91
N ASN A 175 -24.16 42.71 -18.20
CA ASN A 175 -23.58 43.95 -18.73
C ASN A 175 -24.16 44.34 -20.10
N SER A 176 -24.64 43.36 -20.86
CA SER A 176 -25.31 43.56 -22.15
C SER A 176 -26.83 43.78 -22.03
N ALA A 177 -27.34 44.02 -20.81
CA ALA A 177 -28.76 44.18 -20.47
C ALA A 177 -29.67 42.99 -20.82
N ARG A 178 -29.10 41.78 -20.96
CA ARG A 178 -29.85 40.53 -21.16
C ARG A 178 -30.09 39.84 -19.82
N TYR A 179 -31.03 40.39 -19.06
CA TYR A 179 -31.25 39.96 -17.67
C TYR A 179 -31.86 38.57 -17.54
N SER A 180 -32.71 38.14 -18.48
CA SER A 180 -33.23 36.77 -18.52
C SER A 180 -32.10 35.75 -18.61
N ASP A 181 -31.19 35.97 -19.57
CA ASP A 181 -30.10 35.07 -19.89
C ASP A 181 -29.08 35.05 -18.74
N ALA A 182 -28.81 36.20 -18.11
CA ALA A 182 -27.95 36.29 -16.94
C ALA A 182 -28.49 35.48 -15.75
N VAL A 183 -29.80 35.56 -15.47
CA VAL A 183 -30.43 34.80 -14.37
C VAL A 183 -30.34 33.30 -14.63
N GLU A 184 -30.60 32.85 -15.87
CA GLU A 184 -30.45 31.44 -16.23
C GLU A 184 -29.01 30.94 -16.05
N LEU A 185 -28.02 31.73 -16.50
CA LEU A 185 -26.60 31.37 -16.38
C LEU A 185 -26.12 31.33 -14.92
N TYR A 186 -26.59 32.22 -14.05
CA TYR A 186 -26.26 32.15 -12.61
C TYR A 186 -26.98 31.00 -11.89
N THR A 187 -28.14 30.57 -12.39
CA THR A 187 -28.87 29.43 -11.80
C THR A 187 -28.20 28.11 -12.18
N GLN A 188 -27.48 28.08 -13.31
CA GLN A 188 -26.73 26.92 -13.80
C GLN A 188 -25.29 26.83 -13.26
N ALA A 189 -24.72 27.94 -12.79
CA ALA A 189 -23.38 28.01 -12.19
C ALA A 189 -23.38 27.48 -10.75
#